data_AF-A0A8H8P5U0-F1
#
_entry.id   AF-A0A8H8P5U0-F1
#
_cell.length_a   1.000
_cell.length_b   1.000
_cell.length_c   1.000
_cell.angle_alpha   90.00
_cell.angle_beta   90.00
_cell.angle_gamma   90.00
#
_symmetry.space_group_name_H-M   'P 1'
#
loop_
_entity.id
_entity.type
_entity.pdbx_description
1 polymer ?
#
loop_
_entity_poly.entity_id
_entity_poly.type
_entity_poly.pdbx_seq_one_letter_code
_entity_poly.pdbx_strand_id
1 'polypeptide(L)'
;MVISTGLMVWKGLGLATNTESPIVVVLSGSMEPAFYRGDLLFLTNFPNVPYQIGDITVYKIPGQDIPIVHRVLETHTQNASLPTEQLLLTKGDNNSLDDIELYRGLRWLERKHIVGKVQGFLPYVGYATIAMNDFPQLKYALLGGLGLMALIQRE
;
A
#
# COMPACT_ATOMS: atom_id res chain seq x y z
N MET A 1 -13.18 9.20 -22.48
CA MET A 1 -14.13 8.66 -21.48
C MET A 1 -13.52 7.56 -20.62
N VAL A 2 -12.86 6.54 -21.19
CA VAL A 2 -12.27 5.42 -20.40
C VAL A 2 -11.20 5.90 -19.39
N ILE A 3 -10.24 6.73 -19.82
CA ILE A 3 -9.17 7.25 -18.93
C ILE A 3 -9.75 8.10 -17.80
N SER A 4 -10.69 8.99 -18.11
CA SER A 4 -11.36 9.82 -17.10
C SER A 4 -12.15 8.97 -16.11
N THR A 5 -12.84 7.92 -16.56
CA THR A 5 -13.56 7.01 -15.66
C THR A 5 -12.61 6.26 -14.74
N GLY A 6 -11.49 5.73 -15.26
CA GLY A 6 -10.47 5.09 -14.43
C GLY A 6 -9.90 6.03 -13.36
N LEU A 7 -9.59 7.27 -13.74
CA LEU A 7 -9.11 8.29 -12.80
C LEU A 7 -10.16 8.67 -11.76
N MET A 8 -11.44 8.80 -12.16
CA MET A 8 -12.55 9.07 -11.24
C MET A 8 -12.75 7.94 -10.25
N VAL A 9 -12.66 6.67 -10.69
CA VAL A 9 -12.74 5.51 -9.80
C VAL A 9 -11.56 5.51 -8.82
N TRP A 10 -10.34 5.75 -9.30
CA TRP A 10 -9.15 5.79 -8.44
C TRP A 10 -9.23 6.89 -7.38
N LYS A 11 -9.58 8.11 -7.79
CA LYS A 11 -9.73 9.25 -6.87
C LYS A 11 -10.93 9.07 -5.93
N GLY A 12 -12.04 8.54 -6.44
CA GLY A 12 -13.21 8.21 -5.63
C GLY A 12 -12.89 7.18 -4.54
N LEU A 13 -12.14 6.13 -4.89
CA LEU A 13 -11.68 5.13 -3.94
C LEU A 13 -10.73 5.72 -2.90
N GLY A 14 -9.78 6.56 -3.32
CA GLY A 14 -8.87 7.25 -2.41
C GLY A 14 -9.58 8.17 -1.41
N LEU A 15 -10.60 8.91 -1.88
CA LEU A 15 -11.46 9.72 -1.01
C LEU A 15 -12.27 8.86 -0.03
N ALA A 16 -12.88 7.78 -0.52
CA ALA A 16 -13.70 6.89 0.31
C ALA A 16 -12.90 6.19 1.41
N THR A 17 -11.65 5.85 1.14
CA THR A 17 -10.75 5.14 2.07
C THR A 17 -9.81 6.08 2.84
N ASN A 18 -9.87 7.38 2.55
CA ASN A 18 -8.99 8.42 3.07
C ASN A 18 -7.49 8.11 2.89
N THR A 19 -7.09 7.54 1.75
CA THR A 19 -5.68 7.27 1.44
C THR A 19 -5.36 7.60 -0.01
N GLU A 20 -4.13 8.05 -0.27
CA GLU A 20 -3.67 8.35 -1.63
C GLU A 20 -3.42 7.10 -2.46
N SER A 21 -3.21 5.96 -1.79
CA SER A 21 -2.92 4.66 -2.39
C SER A 21 -3.83 3.59 -1.78
N PRO A 22 -5.12 3.54 -2.15
CA PRO A 22 -6.08 2.59 -1.58
C PRO A 22 -5.79 1.13 -1.88
N ILE A 23 -4.95 0.87 -2.89
CA ILE A 23 -4.57 -0.47 -3.33
C ILE A 23 -3.05 -0.52 -3.47
N VAL A 24 -2.41 -1.53 -2.86
CA VAL A 24 -0.97 -1.78 -2.96
C VAL A 24 -0.70 -3.27 -3.19
N VAL A 25 0.48 -3.60 -3.73
CA VAL A 25 0.89 -5.00 -3.99
C VAL A 25 2.05 -5.37 -3.08
N VAL A 26 2.02 -6.57 -2.51
CA VAL A 26 3.12 -7.13 -1.72
C VAL A 26 4.25 -7.59 -2.63
N LEU A 27 5.46 -7.04 -2.41
CA LEU A 27 6.63 -7.28 -3.26
C LEU A 27 7.65 -8.25 -2.65
N SER A 28 7.56 -8.54 -1.35
CA SER A 28 8.54 -9.35 -0.61
C SER A 28 7.87 -10.29 0.40
N GLY A 29 8.62 -11.25 0.94
CA GLY A 29 8.16 -12.23 1.94
C GLY A 29 8.37 -11.83 3.40
N SER A 30 8.56 -10.53 3.70
CA SER A 30 8.78 -10.08 5.09
C SER A 30 7.54 -10.22 5.99
N MET A 31 6.37 -10.39 5.38
CA MET A 31 5.08 -10.55 6.05
C MET A 31 4.56 -11.98 6.06
N GLU A 32 5.37 -12.97 5.66
CA GLU A 32 4.95 -14.37 5.75
C GLU A 32 4.79 -14.81 7.22
N PRO A 33 3.76 -15.59 7.58
CA PRO A 33 2.75 -16.22 6.70
C PRO A 33 1.48 -15.38 6.47
N ALA A 34 1.41 -14.15 6.99
CA ALA A 34 0.21 -13.33 6.90
C ALA A 34 -0.07 -12.84 5.47
N PHE A 35 0.98 -12.42 4.75
CA PHE A 35 0.91 -12.02 3.35
C PHE A 35 2.09 -12.58 2.57
N TYR A 36 1.82 -12.91 1.30
CA TYR A 36 2.80 -13.44 0.37
C TYR A 36 3.04 -12.46 -0.78
N ARG A 37 4.20 -12.58 -1.43
CA ARG A 37 4.48 -11.83 -2.67
C ARG A 37 3.37 -12.07 -3.69
N GLY A 38 2.85 -10.97 -4.25
CA GLY A 38 1.75 -10.99 -5.22
C GLY A 38 0.37 -10.81 -4.60
N ASP A 39 0.24 -10.68 -3.29
CA ASP A 39 -1.02 -10.30 -2.66
C ASP A 39 -1.35 -8.82 -2.94
N LEU A 40 -2.61 -8.55 -3.27
CA LEU A 40 -3.15 -7.21 -3.47
C LEU A 40 -3.84 -6.76 -2.18
N LEU A 41 -3.37 -5.70 -1.53
CA LEU A 41 -3.91 -5.20 -0.27
C LEU A 41 -4.82 -3.99 -0.48
N PHE A 42 -5.90 -3.93 0.29
CA PHE A 42 -6.79 -2.77 0.36
C PHE A 42 -6.54 -1.98 1.63
N LEU A 43 -6.35 -0.68 1.48
CA LEU A 43 -5.93 0.21 2.55
C LEU A 43 -7.02 1.23 2.92
N THR A 44 -7.07 1.60 4.19
CA THR A 44 -7.81 2.77 4.68
C THR A 44 -6.96 3.59 5.65
N ASN A 45 -7.18 4.90 5.75
CA ASN A 45 -6.42 5.75 6.68
C ASN A 45 -7.29 6.85 7.30
N PHE A 46 -8.32 6.47 8.05
CA PHE A 46 -9.21 7.44 8.69
C PHE A 46 -8.55 8.09 9.91
N PRO A 47 -8.46 9.44 10.00
CA PRO A 47 -7.70 10.14 11.03
C PRO A 47 -8.25 9.93 12.44
N ASN A 48 -9.56 9.67 12.55
CA ASN A 48 -10.26 9.50 13.82
C ASN A 48 -10.11 8.07 14.39
N VAL A 49 -9.47 7.16 13.66
CA VAL A 49 -9.25 5.79 14.08
C VAL A 49 -7.78 5.63 14.49
N PRO A 50 -7.49 5.38 15.79
CA PRO A 50 -6.14 5.09 16.22
C PRO A 50 -5.69 3.71 15.72
N TYR A 51 -4.40 3.58 15.45
CA TYR A 51 -3.80 2.28 15.16
C TYR A 51 -3.66 1.48 16.45
N GLN A 52 -3.75 0.17 16.36
CA GLN A 52 -3.64 -0.73 17.50
C GLN A 52 -2.48 -1.70 17.31
N ILE A 53 -1.99 -2.25 18.42
CA ILE A 53 -1.01 -3.34 18.37
C ILE A 53 -1.63 -4.50 17.57
N GLY A 54 -0.86 -5.05 16.65
CA GLY A 54 -1.30 -6.11 15.74
C GLY A 54 -1.87 -5.62 14.41
N ASP A 55 -2.17 -4.33 14.26
CA ASP A 55 -2.59 -3.77 12.98
C ASP A 55 -1.47 -3.90 11.94
N ILE A 56 -1.83 -4.16 10.68
CA ILE A 56 -0.87 -4.16 9.58
C ILE A 56 -0.97 -2.83 8.86
N THR A 57 0.16 -2.13 8.78
CA THR A 57 0.25 -0.79 8.23
C THR A 57 1.18 -0.76 7.04
N VAL A 58 0.85 0.12 6.10
CA VAL A 58 1.69 0.47 4.97
C VAL A 58 2.25 1.84 5.26
N TYR A 59 3.56 1.95 5.35
CA TYR A 59 4.24 3.20 5.65
C TYR A 59 5.30 3.53 4.61
N LYS A 60 5.63 4.82 4.52
CA LYS A 60 6.66 5.35 3.64
C LYS A 60 7.71 6.08 4.46
N ILE A 61 8.96 5.68 4.30
CA ILE A 61 10.10 6.38 4.92
C ILE A 61 10.45 7.58 4.03
N PRO A 62 10.78 8.75 4.62
CA PRO A 62 11.25 9.90 3.85
C PRO A 62 12.45 9.53 2.95
N GLY A 63 12.34 9.89 1.66
CA GLY A 63 13.39 9.61 0.67
C GLY A 63 13.45 8.16 0.18
N GLN A 64 12.41 7.36 0.40
CA GLN A 64 12.25 6.04 -0.21
C GLN A 64 10.91 5.98 -0.96
N ASP A 65 10.92 5.57 -2.23
CA ASP A 65 9.72 5.55 -3.05
C ASP A 65 8.82 4.34 -2.80
N ILE A 66 9.42 3.21 -2.45
CA ILE A 66 8.72 1.94 -2.24
C ILE A 66 8.20 1.87 -0.80
N PRO A 67 6.88 1.80 -0.58
CA PRO A 67 6.30 1.67 0.75
C PRO A 67 6.57 0.28 1.33
N ILE A 68 6.56 0.20 2.66
CA ILE A 68 6.80 -1.04 3.43
C ILE A 68 5.51 -1.43 4.14
N VAL A 69 5.18 -2.72 4.12
CA VAL A 69 3.98 -3.28 4.76
C VAL A 69 4.43 -4.10 5.95
N HIS A 70 4.20 -3.65 7.18
CA HIS A 70 4.58 -4.38 8.39
C HIS A 70 3.57 -4.23 9.53
N ARG A 71 3.64 -5.13 10.52
CA ARG A 71 2.73 -5.17 11.67
C ARG A 71 3.17 -4.23 12.77
N VAL A 72 2.24 -3.51 13.37
CA VAL A 72 2.44 -2.68 14.54
C VAL A 72 2.73 -3.57 15.75
N LEU A 73 3.91 -3.41 16.33
CA LEU A 73 4.32 -4.06 17.57
C LEU A 73 3.94 -3.23 18.79
N GLU A 74 4.16 -1.91 18.72
CA GLU A 74 3.95 -1.02 19.85
C GLU A 74 3.29 0.27 19.39
N THR A 75 2.46 0.81 20.27
CA THR A 75 1.80 2.10 20.09
C THR A 75 2.05 2.98 21.30
N HIS A 76 2.45 4.22 21.05
CA HIS A 76 2.59 5.24 22.08
C HIS A 76 1.72 6.43 21.71
N THR A 77 0.77 6.76 22.57
CA THR A 77 -0.12 7.90 22.38
C THR A 77 0.34 9.02 23.29
N GLN A 78 0.83 10.12 22.72
CA GLN A 78 1.30 11.27 23.52
C GLN A 78 0.13 11.98 24.23
N ASN A 79 -1.04 12.02 23.59
CA ASN A 79 -2.26 12.59 24.15
C ASN A 79 -3.46 11.69 23.81
N ALA A 80 -4.09 11.11 24.83
CA ALA A 80 -5.24 10.21 24.65
C ALA A 80 -6.43 10.88 23.95
N SER A 81 -6.50 12.22 23.97
CA SER A 81 -7.54 13.01 23.30
C SER A 81 -7.26 13.27 21.82
N LEU A 82 -6.04 13.00 21.32
CA LEU A 82 -5.62 13.28 19.93
C LEU A 82 -5.03 12.03 19.25
N PRO A 83 -5.85 11.24 18.52
CA PRO A 83 -5.42 10.03 17.80
C PRO A 83 -4.35 10.26 16.72
N THR A 84 -4.07 11.51 16.37
CA THR A 84 -3.08 11.93 15.38
C THR A 84 -1.65 11.98 15.93
N GLU A 85 -1.47 12.09 17.25
CA GLU A 85 -0.16 12.15 17.92
C GLU A 85 0.34 10.76 18.35
N GLN A 86 0.11 9.79 17.48
CA GLN A 86 0.47 8.41 17.72
C GLN A 86 1.84 8.10 17.11
N LEU A 87 2.67 7.43 17.92
CA LEU A 87 3.96 6.89 17.54
C LEU A 87 3.86 5.37 17.46
N LEU A 88 4.38 4.80 16.38
CA LEU A 88 4.26 3.38 16.06
C LEU A 88 5.64 2.76 15.90
N LEU A 89 5.80 1.54 16.42
CA LEU A 89 6.89 0.64 16.05
C LEU A 89 6.31 -0.53 15.28
N THR A 90 6.94 -0.86 14.16
CA THR A 90 6.50 -1.90 13.24
C THR A 90 7.57 -2.96 13.06
N LYS A 91 7.16 -4.15 12.63
CA LYS A 91 8.02 -5.27 12.31
C LYS A 91 7.35 -6.18 11.27
N GLY A 92 8.16 -6.70 10.36
CA GLY A 92 7.73 -7.78 9.46
C GLY A 92 7.48 -9.08 10.23
N ASP A 93 6.37 -9.76 9.95
CA ASP A 93 6.00 -11.02 10.62
C ASP A 93 7.11 -12.08 10.50
N ASN A 94 7.80 -12.11 9.36
CA ASN A 94 8.91 -13.04 9.07
C ASN A 94 10.31 -12.46 9.37
N ASN A 95 10.41 -11.24 9.89
CA ASN A 95 11.71 -10.65 10.25
C ASN A 95 12.12 -11.07 11.67
N SER A 96 13.41 -11.10 11.99
CA SER A 96 13.88 -11.35 13.36
C SER A 96 13.94 -10.09 14.22
N LEU A 97 14.22 -8.95 13.59
CA LEU A 97 14.34 -7.63 14.21
C LEU A 97 13.13 -6.75 13.85
N ASP A 98 12.94 -5.69 14.63
CA ASP A 98 12.00 -4.61 14.31
C ASP A 98 12.53 -3.70 13.20
N ASP A 99 11.70 -2.74 12.79
CA ASP A 99 12.00 -1.86 11.66
C ASP A 99 12.82 -0.62 12.02
N ILE A 100 13.36 -0.47 13.24
CA ILE A 100 14.05 0.76 13.66
C ILE A 100 15.19 1.12 12.69
N GLU A 101 15.96 0.14 12.23
CA GLU A 101 17.05 0.37 11.27
C GLU A 101 16.52 0.83 9.90
N LEU A 102 15.31 0.39 9.51
CA LEU A 102 14.68 0.79 8.26
C LEU A 102 14.22 2.24 8.30
N TYR A 103 13.90 2.79 9.48
CA TYR A 103 13.39 4.14 9.61
C TYR A 103 14.42 5.26 9.38
N ARG A 104 15.66 4.93 9.01
CA ARG A 104 16.73 5.90 8.69
C ARG A 104 16.98 6.94 9.80
N GLY A 105 17.02 6.47 11.04
CA GLY A 105 17.33 7.30 12.22
C GLY A 105 16.12 7.80 13.01
N LEU A 106 14.89 7.53 12.56
CA LEU A 106 13.72 7.70 13.42
C LEU A 106 13.61 6.52 14.39
N ARG A 107 13.12 6.79 15.61
CA ARG A 107 12.83 5.74 16.60
C ARG A 107 11.40 5.22 16.52
N TRP A 108 10.49 6.05 15.98
CA TRP A 108 9.07 5.75 15.88
C TRP A 108 8.51 6.32 14.59
N LEU A 109 7.53 5.63 14.00
CA LEU A 109 6.74 6.16 12.90
C LEU A 109 5.59 7.01 13.44
N GLU A 110 5.58 8.29 13.05
CA GLU A 110 4.39 9.14 13.19
C GLU A 110 3.33 8.80 12.15
N ARG A 111 2.07 9.17 12.43
CA ARG A 111 0.93 8.98 11.52
C ARG A 111 1.14 9.54 10.11
N LYS A 112 1.90 10.62 9.96
CA LYS A 112 2.24 11.23 8.64
C LYS A 112 3.05 10.30 7.72
N HIS A 113 3.73 9.30 8.29
CA HIS A 113 4.46 8.30 7.52
C HIS A 113 3.56 7.14 7.08
N ILE A 114 2.36 7.01 7.64
CA ILE A 114 1.45 5.91 7.35
C ILE A 114 0.58 6.25 6.14
N VAL A 115 0.69 5.42 5.10
CA VAL A 115 -0.15 5.47 3.90
C VAL A 115 -1.53 4.91 4.21
N GLY A 116 -1.60 3.81 4.97
CA GLY A 116 -2.86 3.26 5.46
C GLY A 116 -2.73 1.96 6.24
N LYS A 117 -3.85 1.56 6.84
CA LYS A 117 -4.09 0.27 7.50
C LYS A 117 -4.65 -0.72 6.49
N VAL A 118 -4.14 -1.94 6.47
CA VAL A 118 -4.69 -3.02 5.66
C VAL A 118 -6.04 -3.47 6.23
N GLN A 119 -7.09 -3.50 5.41
CA GLN A 119 -8.43 -3.97 5.77
C GLN A 119 -8.78 -5.33 5.16
N GLY A 120 -8.08 -5.71 4.09
CA GLY A 120 -8.30 -6.98 3.40
C GLY A 120 -7.31 -7.15 2.26
N PHE A 121 -7.32 -8.33 1.64
CA PHE A 121 -6.43 -8.64 0.52
C PHE A 121 -7.06 -9.63 -0.48
N LEU A 122 -6.52 -9.64 -1.69
CA LEU A 122 -6.76 -10.68 -2.69
C LEU A 122 -5.44 -11.38 -3.02
N PRO A 123 -5.35 -12.70 -2.83
CA PRO A 123 -4.11 -13.42 -3.08
C PRO A 123 -3.82 -13.53 -4.57
N TYR A 124 -2.53 -13.54 -4.92
CA TYR A 124 -1.99 -13.73 -6.29
C TYR A 124 -2.33 -12.68 -7.35
N VAL A 125 -3.35 -11.83 -7.15
CA VAL A 125 -3.79 -10.82 -8.13
C VAL A 125 -2.68 -9.83 -8.48
N GLY A 126 -1.83 -9.49 -7.51
CA GLY A 126 -0.71 -8.60 -7.67
C GLY A 126 0.36 -9.10 -8.66
N TYR A 127 0.42 -10.41 -8.95
CA TYR A 127 1.33 -10.93 -9.98
C TYR A 127 1.04 -10.36 -11.37
N ALA A 128 -0.21 -9.99 -11.68
CA ALA A 128 -0.53 -9.31 -12.93
C ALA A 128 0.19 -7.95 -13.02
N THR A 129 0.13 -7.17 -11.95
CA THR A 129 0.82 -5.87 -11.85
C THR A 129 2.34 -6.03 -11.88
N ILE A 130 2.87 -7.02 -11.14
CA ILE A 130 4.31 -7.34 -11.13
C ILE A 130 4.77 -7.72 -12.55
N ALA A 131 4.05 -8.61 -13.24
CA ALA A 131 4.40 -9.01 -14.60
C ALA A 131 4.37 -7.83 -15.60
N MET A 132 3.39 -6.93 -15.49
CA MET A 132 3.34 -5.70 -16.31
C MET A 132 4.51 -4.76 -16.06
N ASN A 133 5.04 -4.74 -14.84
CA ASN A 133 6.20 -3.94 -14.47
C ASN A 133 7.53 -4.59 -14.89
N ASP A 134 7.66 -5.90 -14.68
CA ASP A 134 8.88 -6.68 -14.96
C ASP A 134 9.09 -6.92 -16.46
N PHE A 135 8.01 -6.98 -17.26
CA PHE A 135 8.05 -7.15 -18.71
C PHE A 135 7.44 -5.95 -19.44
N PRO A 136 8.21 -4.86 -19.68
CA PRO A 136 7.72 -3.68 -20.40
C PRO A 136 7.13 -4.01 -21.78
N GLN A 137 7.63 -5.07 -22.46
CA GLN A 137 7.08 -5.51 -23.75
C GLN A 137 5.60 -5.88 -23.64
N LEU A 138 5.17 -6.48 -22.52
CA LEU A 138 3.78 -6.85 -22.29
C LEU A 138 2.90 -5.59 -22.24
N LYS A 139 3.37 -4.53 -21.57
CA LYS A 139 2.67 -3.24 -21.52
C LYS A 139 2.50 -2.63 -22.92
N TYR A 140 3.56 -2.63 -23.73
CA TYR A 140 3.50 -2.10 -25.10
C TYR A 140 2.61 -2.94 -26.01
N ALA A 141 2.66 -4.27 -25.90
CA ALA A 141 1.79 -5.17 -26.66
C ALA A 141 0.31 -4.94 -26.32
N LEU A 142 -0.02 -4.76 -25.04
CA LEU A 142 -1.39 -4.53 -24.57
C LEU A 142 -1.92 -3.16 -25.03
N LEU A 143 -1.11 -2.11 -24.91
CA LEU A 143 -1.45 -0.78 -25.42
C LEU A 143 -1.59 -0.77 -26.95
N GLY A 144 -0.70 -1.47 -27.66
CA GLY A 144 -0.76 -1.63 -29.11
C GLY A 144 -2.01 -2.38 -29.56
N GLY A 145 -2.36 -3.48 -28.87
CA GLY A 145 -3.58 -4.26 -29.13
C GLY A 145 -4.86 -3.45 -28.87
N LEU A 146 -4.93 -2.69 -27.77
CA LEU A 146 -6.04 -1.79 -27.49
C LEU A 146 -6.14 -0.67 -28.52
N GLY A 147 -5.01 -0.10 -28.94
CA GLY A 147 -4.96 0.90 -30.00
C GLY A 147 -5.47 0.37 -31.33
N LEU A 148 -5.04 -0.84 -31.72
CA LEU A 148 -5.51 -1.52 -32.93
C LEU A 148 -7.02 -1.80 -32.84
N MET A 149 -7.51 -2.33 -31.72
CA MET A 149 -8.94 -2.59 -31.52
C MET A 149 -9.78 -1.31 -31.62
N ALA A 150 -9.31 -0.21 -31.03
CA ALA A 150 -9.99 1.08 -31.11
C ALA A 150 -10.00 1.66 -32.54
N LEU A 151 -8.99 1.35 -33.36
CA LEU A 151 -8.97 1.72 -34.78
C LEU A 151 -9.92 0.85 -35.61
N ILE A 152 -10.04 -0.45 -35.29
CA ILE A 152 -10.95 -1.38 -35.99
C ILE A 152 -12.41 -1.13 -35.60
N GLN A 153 -12.69 -0.78 -34.34
CA GLN A 153 -14.05 -0.45 -33.84
C GLN A 153 -14.56 0.93 -34.28
N ARG A 154 -13.85 1.64 -35.18
CA ARG A 154 -14.22 2.98 -35.64
C ARG A 154 -15.21 3.00 -36.82
N GLU A 155 -15.83 1.86 -37.12
CA GLU A 155 -17.05 1.73 -37.93
C GLU A 155 -18.25 1.37 -37.04
#